data_AF-A0A4S0Q292-F1
#
_entry.id   AF-A0A4S0Q292-F1
#
_cell.length_a   1.000
_cell.length_b   1.000
_cell.length_c   1.000
_cell.angle_alpha   90.00
_cell.angle_beta   90.00
_cell.angle_gamma   90.00
#
_symmetry.space_group_name_H-M   'P 1'
#
loop_
_entity.id
_entity.type
_entity.pdbx_description
1 polymer ?
#
loop_
_entity_poly.entity_id
_entity_poly.type
_entity_poly.pdbx_seq_one_letter_code
_entity_poly.pdbx_strand_id
1 'polypeptide(L)'
;APGMVARMLLRAPEAFDPEPWIEGLQRTLAEPDRLTDARRRVLETAEGGLAWTRSGLAHAAGVSSTVIDGLRAQGVFETVMIPPRPVVAAPDPG
;
A
#
# COMPACT_ATOMS: atom_id res chain seq x y z
N ALA A 1 27.19 20.22 -51.22
CA ALA A 1 26.34 19.73 -50.13
C ALA A 1 27.02 18.52 -49.49
N PRO A 2 27.30 18.59 -48.19
CA PRO A 2 26.94 17.52 -47.24
C PRO A 2 26.25 18.17 -46.01
N GLY A 3 25.30 17.57 -45.30
CA GLY A 3 25.12 16.17 -44.99
C GLY A 3 24.99 16.06 -43.47
N MET A 4 23.81 16.42 -42.96
CA MET A 4 23.12 15.84 -41.80
C MET A 4 23.90 15.63 -40.49
N VAL A 5 23.56 16.39 -39.44
CA VAL A 5 23.62 15.87 -38.07
C VAL A 5 22.24 16.02 -37.46
N ALA A 6 21.57 14.88 -37.31
CA ALA A 6 20.24 14.76 -36.72
C ALA A 6 20.28 15.24 -35.26
N ARG A 7 19.37 16.16 -34.95
CA ARG A 7 19.13 16.70 -33.61
C ARG A 7 18.57 15.55 -32.75
N MET A 8 19.35 15.08 -31.77
CA MET A 8 18.88 14.13 -30.76
C MET A 8 17.59 14.67 -30.13
N LEU A 9 16.49 13.94 -30.30
CA LEU A 9 15.22 14.20 -29.63
C LEU A 9 15.40 13.98 -28.12
N LEU A 10 14.89 14.95 -27.35
CA LEU A 10 14.94 14.95 -25.90
C LEU A 10 14.31 13.70 -25.27
N ARG A 11 14.91 13.32 -24.14
CA ARG A 11 14.48 12.38 -23.10
C ARG A 11 12.95 12.32 -22.95
N ALA A 12 12.41 11.10 -22.91
CA ALA A 12 11.08 10.84 -22.38
C ALA A 12 11.10 11.05 -20.84
N PRO A 13 10.30 11.97 -20.27
CA PRO A 13 10.10 12.03 -18.82
C PRO A 13 8.82 11.25 -18.49
N GLU A 14 8.86 9.91 -18.54
CA GLU A 14 7.75 9.09 -18.04
C GLU A 14 7.82 8.86 -16.52
N ALA A 15 8.69 9.56 -15.78
CA ALA A 15 8.94 9.31 -14.37
C ALA A 15 8.09 10.18 -13.40
N PHE A 16 6.87 10.54 -13.79
CA PHE A 16 5.98 11.36 -12.95
C PHE A 16 4.50 10.90 -12.98
N ASP A 17 4.24 9.60 -13.17
CA ASP A 17 2.91 9.12 -12.79
C ASP A 17 2.79 9.21 -11.26
N PRO A 18 1.75 9.88 -10.73
CA PRO A 18 1.49 9.85 -9.30
C PRO A 18 1.32 8.40 -8.87
N GLU A 19 2.04 7.97 -7.82
CA GLU A 19 1.87 6.62 -7.27
C GLU A 19 0.37 6.35 -7.07
N PRO A 20 -0.16 5.25 -7.63
CA PRO A 20 -1.58 4.98 -7.55
C PRO A 20 -1.99 4.82 -6.08
N TRP A 21 -3.15 5.35 -5.74
CA TRP A 21 -3.75 5.16 -4.40
C TRP A 21 -3.77 3.67 -4.05
N ILE A 22 -3.24 3.32 -2.89
CA ILE A 22 -3.11 1.92 -2.48
C ILE A 22 -4.32 1.54 -1.63
N GLU A 23 -4.97 0.42 -1.98
CA GLU A 23 -5.99 -0.18 -1.13
C GLU A 23 -5.35 -0.69 0.17
N GLY A 24 -5.75 -0.10 1.30
CA GLY A 24 -5.33 -0.46 2.64
C GLY A 24 -6.46 -1.11 3.44
N LEU A 25 -6.09 -1.68 4.58
CA LEU A 25 -6.97 -2.30 5.55
C LEU A 25 -6.80 -1.59 6.89
N GLN A 26 -7.91 -1.10 7.45
CA GLN A 26 -7.92 -0.48 8.77
C GLN A 26 -8.78 -1.31 9.73
N ARG A 27 -8.31 -1.47 10.96
CA ARG A 27 -8.99 -2.23 12.02
C ARG A 27 -10.26 -1.49 12.43
N THR A 28 -11.40 -2.19 12.38
CA THR A 28 -12.70 -1.68 12.87
C THR A 28 -12.89 -2.00 14.36
N LEU A 29 -14.10 -1.83 14.88
CA LEU A 29 -14.49 -2.31 16.22
C LEU A 29 -15.11 -3.73 16.20
N ALA A 30 -15.32 -4.33 15.03
CA ALA A 30 -15.97 -5.63 14.91
C ALA A 30 -15.03 -6.76 15.38
N GLU A 31 -15.55 -7.80 16.03
CA GLU A 31 -14.77 -8.98 16.41
C GLU A 31 -15.09 -10.17 15.50
N PRO A 32 -14.12 -11.07 15.23
CA PRO A 32 -14.38 -12.26 14.42
C PRO A 32 -15.24 -13.28 15.17
N ASP A 33 -16.06 -14.05 14.45
CA ASP A 33 -16.97 -15.07 15.04
C ASP A 33 -16.24 -16.14 15.85
N ARG A 34 -14.98 -16.40 15.51
CA ARG A 34 -14.10 -17.33 16.20
C ARG A 34 -12.70 -16.75 16.31
N LEU A 35 -12.17 -16.70 17.53
CA LEU A 35 -10.81 -16.24 17.80
C LEU A 35 -9.84 -17.44 17.84
N THR A 36 -9.00 -17.56 16.82
CA THR A 36 -7.87 -18.50 16.77
C THR A 36 -6.57 -17.76 17.05
N ASP A 37 -5.48 -18.50 17.32
CA ASP A 37 -4.18 -17.86 17.57
C ASP A 37 -3.67 -17.03 16.38
N ALA A 38 -3.95 -17.47 15.15
CA ALA A 38 -3.62 -16.70 13.95
C ALA A 38 -4.42 -15.38 13.88
N ARG A 39 -5.73 -15.43 14.18
CA ARG A 39 -6.57 -14.22 14.19
C ARG A 39 -6.16 -13.28 15.32
N ARG A 40 -5.83 -13.80 16.51
CA ARG A 40 -5.35 -13.00 17.64
C ARG A 40 -4.09 -12.20 17.28
N ARG A 41 -3.08 -12.85 16.69
CA ARG A 41 -1.85 -12.17 16.25
C ARG A 41 -2.11 -11.05 15.26
N VAL A 42 -3.06 -11.24 14.35
CA VAL A 42 -3.45 -10.18 13.40
C VAL A 42 -4.07 -8.99 14.11
N LEU A 43 -4.96 -9.23 15.08
CA LEU A 43 -5.59 -8.17 15.87
C LEU A 43 -4.54 -7.40 16.69
N GLU A 44 -3.65 -8.10 17.39
CA GLU A 44 -2.54 -7.51 18.16
C GLU A 44 -1.62 -6.68 17.27
N THR A 45 -1.27 -7.18 16.07
CA THR A 45 -0.41 -6.47 15.11
C THR A 45 -1.08 -5.19 14.58
N ALA A 46 -2.40 -5.22 14.42
CA ALA A 46 -3.17 -4.09 13.89
C ALA A 46 -3.62 -3.09 14.97
N GLU A 47 -3.22 -3.28 16.23
CA GLU A 47 -3.46 -2.31 17.30
C GLU A 47 -2.84 -0.95 16.94
N GLY A 48 -3.49 0.13 17.35
CA GLY A 48 -3.07 1.50 17.03
C GLY A 48 -3.72 2.11 15.79
N GLY A 49 -4.57 1.36 15.07
CA GLY A 49 -5.47 1.92 14.05
C GLY A 49 -4.79 2.41 12.77
N LEU A 50 -3.52 2.05 12.55
CA LEU A 50 -2.83 2.33 11.30
C LEU A 50 -3.42 1.48 10.16
N ALA A 51 -3.43 2.05 8.95
CA ALA A 51 -3.81 1.31 7.75
C ALA A 51 -2.66 0.41 7.29
N TRP A 52 -2.98 -0.82 6.91
CA TRP A 52 -2.02 -1.81 6.44
C TRP A 52 -2.31 -2.23 5.01
N THR A 53 -1.28 -2.55 4.23
CA THR A 53 -1.52 -3.36 3.03
C THR A 53 -1.84 -4.79 3.44
N ARG A 54 -2.60 -5.51 2.61
CA ARG A 54 -2.94 -6.93 2.88
C ARG A 54 -1.70 -7.80 3.10
N SER A 55 -0.69 -7.66 2.25
CA SER A 55 0.56 -8.42 2.35
C SER A 55 1.40 -7.99 3.55
N GLY A 56 1.45 -6.68 3.85
CA GLY A 56 2.19 -6.15 4.99
C GLY A 56 1.67 -6.67 6.32
N LEU A 57 0.34 -6.66 6.51
CA LEU A 57 -0.27 -7.18 7.73
C LEU A 57 -0.07 -8.69 7.89
N ALA A 58 -0.26 -9.45 6.80
CA ALA A 58 -0.03 -10.90 6.83
C ALA A 58 1.42 -11.25 7.22
N HIS A 59 2.39 -10.52 6.65
CA HIS A 59 3.80 -10.71 6.95
C HIS A 59 4.13 -10.34 8.40
N ALA A 60 3.69 -9.16 8.86
CA ALA A 60 3.96 -8.67 10.21
C ALA A 60 3.36 -9.57 11.30
N ALA A 61 2.14 -10.09 11.08
CA ALA A 61 1.48 -11.01 12.01
C ALA A 61 1.95 -12.47 11.89
N GLY A 62 2.81 -12.80 10.92
CA GLY A 62 3.27 -14.17 10.66
C GLY A 62 2.14 -15.13 10.30
N VAL A 63 1.22 -14.70 9.43
CA VAL A 63 0.06 -15.50 8.97
C VAL A 63 -0.06 -15.52 7.45
N SER A 64 -0.92 -16.41 6.92
CA SER A 64 -1.28 -16.38 5.50
C SER A 64 -2.24 -15.23 5.20
N SER A 65 -2.20 -14.73 3.96
CA SER A 65 -3.11 -13.70 3.48
C SER A 65 -4.59 -14.12 3.52
N THR A 66 -4.88 -15.42 3.44
CA THR A 66 -6.24 -15.96 3.57
C THR A 66 -6.86 -15.71 4.95
N VAL A 67 -6.05 -15.59 6.01
CA VAL A 67 -6.55 -15.18 7.34
C VAL A 67 -7.03 -13.74 7.29
N ILE A 68 -6.28 -12.86 6.61
CA ILE A 68 -6.64 -11.44 6.45
C ILE A 68 -7.92 -11.31 5.62
N ASP A 69 -8.02 -12.05 4.51
CA ASP A 69 -9.21 -12.05 3.65
C ASP A 69 -10.47 -12.49 4.42
N GLY A 70 -10.35 -13.52 5.27
CA GLY A 70 -11.45 -13.98 6.12
C GLY A 70 -11.88 -12.94 7.18
N LEU A 71 -10.92 -12.23 7.80
CA LEU A 71 -11.23 -11.16 8.75
C LEU A 71 -11.86 -9.94 8.07
N ARG A 72 -11.38 -9.57 6.87
CA ARG A 72 -12.01 -8.53 6.04
C ARG A 72 -13.44 -8.90 5.67
N ALA A 73 -13.69 -10.13 5.25
CA ALA A 73 -15.03 -10.60 4.90
C ALA A 73 -16.02 -10.57 6.09
N GLN A 74 -15.51 -10.65 7.33
CA GLN A 74 -16.29 -10.51 8.57
C GLN A 74 -16.41 -9.05 9.04
N GLY A 75 -15.86 -8.08 8.30
CA GLY A 75 -15.90 -6.66 8.67
C GLY A 75 -14.96 -6.27 9.81
N VAL A 76 -14.05 -7.16 10.23
CA VAL A 76 -13.02 -6.87 11.24
C VAL A 76 -12.01 -5.84 10.71
N PHE A 77 -11.83 -5.82 9.39
CA PHE A 77 -11.09 -4.81 8.66
C PHE A 77 -11.96 -4.19 7.59
N GLU A 78 -11.89 -2.87 7.46
CA GLU A 78 -12.48 -2.14 6.35
C GLU A 78 -11.41 -1.71 5.36
N THR A 79 -11.83 -1.48 4.11
CA THR A 79 -10.96 -0.99 3.06
C THR A 79 -10.86 0.52 3.15
N VAL A 80 -9.63 1.03 3.23
CA VAL A 80 -9.33 2.46 3.21
C VAL A 80 -8.38 2.77 2.06
N MET A 81 -8.44 3.99 1.53
CA MET A 81 -7.49 4.44 0.51
C MET A 81 -6.29 5.10 1.20
N ILE A 82 -5.10 4.51 1.04
CA ILE A 82 -3.86 5.10 1.55
C ILE A 82 -3.34 6.09 0.50
N PRO A 83 -3.17 7.39 0.84
CA PRO A 83 -2.67 8.37 -0.11
C PRO A 83 -1.21 8.06 -0.47
N PRO A 84 -0.79 8.30 -1.73
CA PRO A 84 0.61 8.16 -2.11
C PRO A 84 1.48 9.11 -1.29
N ARG A 85 2.73 8.70 -1.01
CA ARG A 85 3.66 9.59 -0.31
C ARG A 85 3.87 10.84 -1.19
N PRO A 86 3.79 12.06 -0.64
CA PRO A 86 4.09 13.25 -1.42
C PRO A 86 5.53 13.14 -1.94
N VAL A 87 5.66 13.06 -3.27
CA VAL A 87 6.95 13.05 -3.95
C VAL A 87 7.54 14.45 -3.72
N VAL A 88 8.56 14.54 -2.87
CA VAL A 88 9.31 15.80 -2.70
C VAL A 88 9.86 16.20 -4.07
N ALA A 89 9.51 17.40 -4.53
CA ALA A 89 10.05 17.94 -5.77
C ALA A 89 11.58 17.99 -5.71
N ALA A 90 12.23 17.77 -6.85
CA ALA A 90 13.69 17.86 -6.96
C ALA A 90 14.18 19.21 -6.41
N PRO A 91 15.32 19.23 -5.67
CA PRO A 91 15.80 20.46 -5.04
C PRO A 91 16.09 21.53 -6.10
N ASP A 92 15.74 22.77 -5.78
CA ASP A 92 15.98 23.92 -6.65
C ASP A 92 17.49 24.11 -6.87
N PRO A 93 17.98 24.15 -8.12
CA PRO A 93 19.39 24.41 -8.39
C PRO A 93 19.64 25.92 -8.30
N GLY A 94 19.99 26.39 -7.11
CA GLY A 94 20.69 27.67 -6.91
C GLY A 94 22.16 27.55 -7.20
#